data_AF-A0A848WUR1-F1
#
_entry.id   AF-A0A848WUR1-F1
#
_cell.length_a   1.000
_cell.length_b   1.000
_cell.length_c   1.000
_cell.angle_alpha   90.00
_cell.angle_beta   90.00
_cell.angle_gamma   90.00
#
_symmetry.space_group_name_H-M   'P 1'
#
loop_
_entity.id
_entity.type
_entity.pdbx_description
1 polymer ?
#
loop_
_entity_poly.entity_id
_entity_poly.type
_entity_poly.pdbx_seq_one_letter_code
_entity_poly.pdbx_strand_id
1 'polypeptide(L)'
;MKAIIRFIPLLVGCHFLAAQSVPEEKVWTEILGPAKGTIPPDPGGDLTWRDDFVAALAEAKRTNRPLLVSFRCLPCKQCADFDKNVLEGGPTLGPLLRRFVTVRLTDAAQLDERYFPYRTHQDLDLSWWGYFLSPEGDLYGVFGGK
;
A
#
# COMPACT_ATOMS: atom_id res chain seq x y z
N MET A 1 14.76 66.15 35.78
CA MET A 1 15.13 65.22 36.87
C MET A 1 14.13 64.07 36.91
N LYS A 2 14.55 62.84 36.59
CA LYS A 2 14.28 61.60 37.36
C LYS A 2 14.55 60.33 36.52
N ALA A 3 15.61 59.64 36.95
CA ALA A 3 15.93 58.21 36.94
C ALA A 3 15.55 57.33 35.74
N ILE A 4 16.59 56.90 35.02
CA ILE A 4 16.63 55.72 34.14
C ILE A 4 16.70 54.48 35.04
N ILE A 5 15.67 53.63 35.01
CA ILE A 5 15.71 52.27 35.58
C ILE A 5 16.01 51.32 34.42
N ARG A 6 17.21 50.75 34.41
CA ARG A 6 17.59 49.67 33.47
C ARG A 6 17.00 48.36 33.98
N PHE A 7 15.92 47.89 33.36
CA PHE A 7 15.49 46.50 33.43
C PHE A 7 16.41 45.67 32.55
N ILE A 8 17.19 44.76 33.15
CA ILE A 8 17.90 43.71 32.42
C ILE A 8 16.98 42.48 32.46
N PRO A 9 16.38 42.04 31.34
CA PRO A 9 15.67 40.78 31.33
C PRO A 9 16.70 39.66 31.28
N LEU A 10 16.67 38.80 32.29
CA LEU A 10 17.40 37.54 32.32
C LEU A 10 16.79 36.63 31.24
N LEU A 11 17.40 36.60 30.06
CA LEU A 11 17.06 35.67 28.98
C LEU A 11 17.47 34.26 29.43
N VAL A 12 16.54 33.54 30.05
CA VAL A 12 16.63 32.09 30.22
C VAL A 12 16.54 31.49 28.82
N GLY A 13 17.71 31.15 28.26
CA GLY A 13 17.82 30.43 27.01
C GLY A 13 17.20 29.05 27.16
N CYS A 14 15.95 28.93 26.75
CA CYS A 14 15.32 27.64 26.51
C CYS A 14 16.04 27.03 25.30
N HIS A 15 17.04 26.17 25.55
CA HIS A 15 17.66 25.37 24.51
C HIS A 15 16.58 24.43 23.96
N PHE A 16 15.93 24.86 22.88
CA PHE A 16 15.20 23.99 21.99
C PHE A 16 16.20 22.96 21.43
N LEU A 17 16.25 21.78 22.05
CA LEU A 17 16.77 20.59 21.41
C LEU A 17 15.83 20.28 20.24
N ALA A 18 16.18 20.80 19.06
CA ALA A 18 15.56 20.38 17.82
C ALA A 18 15.84 18.89 17.65
N ALA A 19 14.82 18.06 17.91
CA ALA A 19 14.85 16.66 17.52
C ALA A 19 15.04 16.63 16.00
N GLN A 20 16.24 16.28 15.55
CA GLN A 20 16.52 16.10 14.12
C GLN A 20 15.73 14.87 13.66
N SER A 21 14.61 15.08 12.98
CA SER A 21 13.90 14.00 12.30
C SER A 21 14.73 13.56 11.10
N VAL A 22 15.11 12.27 11.08
CA VAL A 22 15.67 11.66 9.89
C VAL A 22 14.56 11.63 8.83
N PRO A 23 14.79 12.12 7.59
CA PRO A 23 13.80 12.02 6.52
C PRO A 23 13.39 10.55 6.32
N GLU A 24 12.08 10.29 6.29
CA GLU A 24 11.49 8.95 6.22
C GLU A 24 12.09 8.06 5.11
N GLU A 25 12.46 8.67 3.97
CA GLU A 25 13.10 8.01 2.84
C GLU A 25 14.47 7.38 3.18
N LYS A 26 15.24 8.00 4.08
CA LYS A 26 16.52 7.44 4.55
C LYS A 26 16.32 6.23 5.44
N VAL A 27 15.25 6.22 6.25
CA VAL A 27 14.95 5.13 7.20
C VAL A 27 14.66 3.83 6.45
N TRP A 28 13.82 3.88 5.42
CA TRP A 28 13.44 2.68 4.68
C TRP A 28 14.56 2.12 3.81
N THR A 29 15.43 2.99 3.27
CA THR A 29 16.58 2.56 2.47
C THR A 29 17.61 1.79 3.31
N GLU A 30 17.83 2.21 4.57
CA GLU A 30 18.72 1.50 5.49
C GLU A 30 18.15 0.12 5.89
N ILE A 31 16.84 0.01 6.07
CA ILE A 31 16.17 -1.24 6.46
C ILE A 31 16.09 -2.24 5.31
N LEU A 32 15.65 -1.78 4.12
CA LEU A 32 15.36 -2.65 2.98
C LEU A 32 16.59 -2.89 2.09
N GLY A 33 17.61 -2.05 2.19
CA GLY A 33 18.72 -2.01 1.26
C GLY A 33 18.30 -1.48 -0.13
N PRO A 34 19.24 -1.43 -1.09
CA PRO A 34 18.93 -0.97 -2.44
C PRO A 34 18.00 -1.96 -3.16
N ALA A 35 17.07 -1.42 -3.94
CA ALA A 35 16.20 -2.21 -4.79
C ALA A 35 17.04 -3.10 -5.74
N LYS A 36 16.79 -4.41 -5.69
CA LYS A 36 17.46 -5.40 -6.57
C LYS A 36 16.85 -5.52 -7.96
N GLY A 37 15.71 -4.85 -8.19
CA GLY A 37 14.98 -4.86 -9.45
C GLY A 37 14.64 -3.47 -9.93
N THR A 38 14.34 -3.35 -11.22
CA THR A 38 13.86 -2.11 -11.83
C THR A 38 12.34 -2.06 -11.75
N ILE A 39 11.79 -0.96 -11.23
CA ILE A 39 10.33 -0.73 -11.25
C ILE A 39 9.94 -0.34 -12.68
N PRO A 40 9.00 -1.05 -13.35
CA PRO A 40 8.53 -0.65 -14.66
C PRO A 40 7.95 0.77 -14.64
N PRO A 41 8.00 1.52 -15.75
CA PRO A 41 7.30 2.80 -15.85
C PRO A 41 5.79 2.59 -15.60
N ASP A 42 5.12 3.61 -15.08
CA ASP A 42 3.66 3.59 -14.95
C ASP A 42 3.06 3.57 -16.37
N PRO A 43 2.21 2.58 -16.71
CA PRO A 43 1.61 2.52 -18.04
C PRO A 43 0.61 3.66 -18.29
N GLY A 44 0.20 4.41 -17.26
CA GLY A 44 -0.80 5.47 -17.37
C GLY A 44 -2.22 4.94 -17.63
N GLY A 45 -3.16 5.86 -17.85
CA GLY A 45 -4.58 5.53 -18.04
C GLY A 45 -5.35 5.36 -16.73
N ASP A 46 -6.54 4.75 -16.85
CA ASP A 46 -7.46 4.56 -15.73
C ASP A 46 -7.12 3.29 -14.92
N LEU A 47 -7.40 3.34 -13.63
CA LEU A 47 -7.30 2.17 -12.75
C LEU A 47 -8.59 1.35 -12.85
N THR A 48 -8.50 0.10 -13.31
CA THR A 48 -9.65 -0.79 -13.50
C THR A 48 -9.56 -2.03 -12.63
N TRP A 49 -10.48 -2.18 -11.68
CA TRP A 49 -10.66 -3.41 -10.90
C TRP A 49 -11.59 -4.38 -11.61
N ARG A 50 -11.12 -5.60 -11.86
CA ARG A 50 -11.93 -6.72 -12.37
C ARG A 50 -12.57 -7.50 -11.22
N ASP A 51 -13.67 -8.18 -11.48
CA ASP A 51 -14.37 -9.06 -10.54
C ASP A 51 -14.26 -10.57 -10.90
N ASP A 52 -13.80 -10.87 -12.12
CA ASP A 52 -13.50 -12.22 -12.60
C ASP A 52 -12.00 -12.52 -12.54
N PHE A 53 -11.62 -13.39 -11.60
CA PHE A 53 -10.23 -13.83 -11.44
C PHE A 53 -9.69 -14.62 -12.64
N VAL A 54 -10.49 -15.50 -13.25
CA VAL A 54 -10.02 -16.36 -14.35
C VAL A 54 -9.76 -15.51 -15.60
N ALA A 55 -10.66 -14.59 -15.92
CA ALA A 55 -10.47 -13.64 -17.02
C ALA A 55 -9.26 -12.72 -16.77
N ALA A 56 -9.09 -12.25 -15.53
CA ALA A 56 -7.94 -11.43 -15.16
C ALA A 56 -6.61 -12.20 -15.25
N LEU A 57 -6.57 -13.47 -14.84
CA LEU A 57 -5.39 -14.32 -14.97
C LEU A 57 -5.02 -14.55 -16.44
N ALA A 58 -6.01 -14.76 -17.31
CA ALA A 58 -5.77 -14.86 -18.75
C ALA A 58 -5.22 -13.54 -19.33
N GLU A 59 -5.72 -12.38 -18.88
CA GLU A 59 -5.19 -11.08 -19.28
C GLU A 59 -3.75 -10.87 -18.79
N ALA A 60 -3.48 -11.20 -17.52
CA ALA A 60 -2.16 -11.10 -16.92
C ALA A 60 -1.13 -11.89 -17.71
N LYS A 61 -1.45 -13.15 -18.05
CA LYS A 61 -0.62 -14.00 -18.91
C LYS A 61 -0.41 -13.40 -20.30
N ARG A 62 -1.48 -12.91 -20.95
CA ARG A 62 -1.40 -12.31 -22.30
C ARG A 62 -0.57 -11.02 -22.32
N THR A 63 -0.64 -10.24 -21.25
CA THR A 63 0.04 -8.93 -21.15
C THR A 63 1.38 -9.01 -20.43
N ASN A 64 1.76 -10.18 -19.91
CA ASN A 64 2.94 -10.40 -19.08
C ASN A 64 3.01 -9.42 -17.90
N ARG A 65 1.88 -9.22 -17.22
CA ARG A 65 1.75 -8.31 -16.06
C ARG A 65 1.35 -9.10 -14.82
N PRO A 66 1.92 -8.79 -13.64
CA PRO A 66 1.53 -9.44 -12.40
C PRO A 66 0.08 -9.10 -12.02
N LEU A 67 -0.53 -9.93 -11.17
CA LEU A 67 -1.83 -9.63 -10.58
C LEU A 67 -1.70 -9.07 -9.18
N LEU A 68 -2.58 -8.13 -8.85
CA LEU A 68 -2.93 -7.81 -7.48
C LEU A 68 -4.39 -8.20 -7.26
N VAL A 69 -4.60 -9.25 -6.46
CA VAL A 69 -5.94 -9.69 -6.08
C VAL A 69 -6.24 -9.15 -4.69
N SER A 70 -7.17 -8.20 -4.61
CA SER A 70 -7.71 -7.67 -3.38
C SER A 70 -8.91 -8.53 -2.96
N PHE A 71 -8.80 -9.24 -1.84
CA PHE A 71 -9.95 -9.87 -1.22
C PHE A 71 -10.49 -8.96 -0.12
N ARG A 72 -11.76 -8.57 -0.24
CA ARG A 72 -12.42 -7.67 0.71
C ARG A 72 -13.90 -7.91 0.73
N CYS A 73 -14.51 -7.77 1.91
CA CYS A 73 -15.96 -7.75 2.02
C CYS A 73 -16.61 -6.62 1.18
N LEU A 74 -17.93 -6.72 1.01
CA LEU A 74 -18.72 -5.65 0.39
C LEU A 74 -18.46 -4.30 1.08
N PRO A 75 -18.49 -3.18 0.31
CA PRO A 75 -18.27 -1.85 0.86
C PRO A 75 -19.14 -1.57 2.08
N CYS A 76 -18.52 -1.05 3.14
CA CYS A 76 -19.20 -0.63 4.36
C CYS A 76 -18.94 0.86 4.61
N LYS A 77 -19.84 1.56 5.31
CA LYS A 77 -19.67 3.01 5.57
C LYS A 77 -18.37 3.32 6.31
N GLN A 78 -18.03 2.49 7.29
CA GLN A 78 -16.81 2.60 8.10
C GLN A 78 -15.53 2.30 7.29
N CYS A 79 -15.70 1.68 6.12
CA CYS A 79 -14.66 1.18 5.26
C CYS A 79 -14.36 2.13 4.08
N ALA A 80 -15.13 3.21 3.93
CA ALA A 80 -15.14 4.08 2.76
C ALA A 80 -13.81 4.83 2.56
N ASP A 81 -13.21 5.33 3.65
CA ASP A 81 -11.92 6.03 3.56
C ASP A 81 -10.79 5.10 3.13
N PHE A 82 -10.83 3.84 3.57
CA PHE A 82 -9.89 2.83 3.09
C PHE A 82 -10.09 2.55 1.60
N ASP A 83 -11.33 2.36 1.16
CA ASP A 83 -11.63 2.10 -0.25
C ASP A 83 -11.14 3.24 -1.14
N LYS A 84 -11.38 4.49 -0.71
CA LYS A 84 -10.92 5.68 -1.42
C LYS A 84 -9.40 5.77 -1.52
N ASN A 85 -8.69 5.46 -0.43
CA ASN A 85 -7.23 5.67 -0.40
C ASN A 85 -6.45 4.48 -0.97
N VAL A 86 -6.99 3.25 -0.87
CA VAL A 86 -6.29 2.02 -1.26
C VAL A 86 -6.86 1.45 -2.56
N LEU A 87 -8.17 1.22 -2.66
CA LEU A 87 -8.75 0.62 -3.85
C LEU A 87 -8.86 1.63 -4.99
N GLU A 88 -9.30 2.86 -4.73
CA GLU A 88 -9.36 3.89 -5.77
C GLU A 88 -7.97 4.46 -6.13
N GLY A 89 -6.93 4.02 -5.42
CA GLY A 89 -5.52 4.26 -5.74
C GLY A 89 -5.01 5.67 -5.44
N GLY A 90 -5.84 6.70 -5.46
CA GLY A 90 -5.39 8.08 -5.21
C GLY A 90 -4.15 8.50 -6.03
N PRO A 91 -3.47 9.59 -5.65
CA PRO A 91 -2.30 10.08 -6.39
C PRO A 91 -1.05 9.20 -6.21
N THR A 92 -0.93 8.51 -5.07
CA THR A 92 0.28 7.73 -4.74
C THR A 92 0.18 6.26 -5.17
N LEU A 93 -0.93 5.58 -4.87
CA LEU A 93 -1.09 4.15 -5.19
C LEU A 93 -1.55 3.93 -6.63
N GLY A 94 -2.32 4.84 -7.23
CA GLY A 94 -2.84 4.72 -8.60
C GLY A 94 -1.76 4.35 -9.62
N PRO A 95 -0.63 5.08 -9.69
CA PRO A 95 0.50 4.71 -10.54
C PRO A 95 1.02 3.30 -10.30
N LEU A 96 1.12 2.87 -9.03
CA LEU A 96 1.62 1.54 -8.67
C LEU A 96 0.63 0.45 -9.07
N LEU A 97 -0.66 0.64 -8.75
CA LEU A 97 -1.74 -0.31 -9.04
C LEU A 97 -1.90 -0.54 -10.55
N ARG A 98 -1.73 0.49 -11.37
CA ARG A 98 -1.77 0.37 -12.83
C ARG A 98 -0.71 -0.56 -13.42
N ARG A 99 0.35 -0.89 -12.69
CA ARG A 99 1.34 -1.88 -13.15
C ARG A 99 0.81 -3.32 -13.07
N PHE A 100 -0.22 -3.55 -12.25
CA PHE A 100 -0.86 -4.84 -12.06
C PHE A 100 -2.14 -4.97 -12.90
N VAL A 101 -2.48 -6.21 -13.24
CA VAL A 101 -3.88 -6.56 -13.49
C VAL A 101 -4.57 -6.66 -12.13
N THR A 102 -5.40 -5.66 -11.80
CA THR A 102 -6.06 -5.59 -10.49
C THR A 102 -7.40 -6.31 -10.52
N VAL A 103 -7.65 -7.10 -9.46
CA VAL A 103 -8.85 -7.92 -9.27
C VAL A 103 -9.39 -7.70 -7.87
N ARG A 104 -10.69 -7.49 -7.73
CA ARG A 104 -11.38 -7.36 -6.45
C ARG A 104 -12.36 -8.51 -6.31
N LEU A 105 -12.10 -9.38 -5.34
CA LEU A 105 -12.98 -10.47 -4.97
C LEU A 105 -13.72 -10.12 -3.68
N THR A 106 -15.04 -10.32 -3.66
CA THR A 106 -15.91 -9.98 -2.53
C THR A 106 -16.68 -11.16 -1.97
N ASP A 107 -16.58 -12.32 -2.62
CA ASP A 107 -17.22 -13.56 -2.21
C ASP A 107 -16.16 -14.59 -1.83
N ALA A 108 -16.25 -15.12 -0.60
CA ALA A 108 -15.35 -16.16 -0.11
C ALA A 108 -15.42 -17.46 -0.93
N ALA A 109 -16.53 -17.71 -1.64
CA ALA A 109 -16.65 -18.85 -2.55
C ALA A 109 -15.67 -18.77 -3.75
N GLN A 110 -15.12 -17.59 -4.03
CA GLN A 110 -14.11 -17.39 -5.08
C GLN A 110 -12.68 -17.72 -4.60
N LEU A 111 -12.48 -18.01 -3.31
CA LEU A 111 -11.17 -18.37 -2.79
C LEU A 111 -10.81 -19.81 -3.15
N ASP A 112 -9.85 -19.94 -4.05
CA ASP A 112 -9.22 -21.20 -4.44
C ASP A 112 -7.83 -21.31 -3.81
N GLU A 113 -7.63 -22.33 -2.96
CA GLU A 113 -6.37 -22.56 -2.23
C GLU A 113 -5.15 -22.78 -3.14
N ARG A 114 -5.36 -23.15 -4.41
CA ARG A 114 -4.27 -23.30 -5.38
C ARG A 114 -3.58 -21.97 -5.68
N TYR A 115 -4.31 -20.86 -5.57
CA TYR A 115 -3.80 -19.50 -5.82
C TYR A 115 -3.72 -18.68 -4.53
N PHE A 116 -4.65 -18.90 -3.61
CA PHE A 116 -4.82 -18.13 -2.39
C PHE A 116 -4.73 -19.09 -1.19
N PRO A 117 -3.53 -19.37 -0.64
CA PRO A 117 -3.35 -20.30 0.47
C PRO A 117 -3.83 -19.68 1.80
N TYR A 118 -5.11 -19.31 1.87
CA TYR A 118 -5.72 -18.52 2.95
C TYR A 118 -5.71 -19.24 4.30
N ARG A 119 -5.61 -20.58 4.32
CA ARG A 119 -5.50 -21.32 5.58
C ARG A 119 -4.15 -21.18 6.26
N THR A 120 -3.10 -20.90 5.50
CA THR A 120 -1.72 -20.90 5.99
C THR A 120 -1.09 -19.51 5.97
N HIS A 121 -1.49 -18.66 5.03
CA HIS A 121 -0.85 -17.35 4.79
C HIS A 121 -1.76 -16.16 5.06
N GLN A 122 -3.03 -16.36 5.41
CA GLN A 122 -3.97 -15.26 5.65
C GLN A 122 -4.31 -15.16 7.15
N ASP A 123 -4.24 -13.95 7.70
CA ASP A 123 -4.86 -13.67 8.98
C ASP A 123 -6.35 -13.36 8.79
N LEU A 124 -7.22 -14.31 9.18
CA LEU A 124 -8.66 -14.23 8.96
C LEU A 124 -9.38 -13.20 9.84
N ASP A 125 -8.68 -12.60 10.80
CA ASP A 125 -9.22 -11.52 11.64
C ASP A 125 -9.14 -10.14 10.96
N LEU A 126 -8.44 -10.04 9.83
CA LEU A 126 -8.38 -8.82 9.03
C LEU A 126 -9.62 -8.64 8.15
N SER A 127 -9.83 -7.42 7.67
CA SER A 127 -10.95 -7.08 6.77
C SER A 127 -10.53 -6.92 5.31
N TRP A 128 -9.24 -7.03 5.01
CA TRP A 128 -8.67 -6.85 3.68
C TRP A 128 -7.37 -7.64 3.52
N TRP A 129 -7.19 -8.22 2.34
CA TRP A 129 -5.97 -8.93 1.94
C TRP A 129 -5.58 -8.61 0.51
N GLY A 130 -4.28 -8.56 0.26
CA GLY A 130 -3.69 -8.37 -1.06
C GLY A 130 -2.81 -9.55 -1.44
N TYR A 131 -3.20 -10.30 -2.45
CA TYR A 131 -2.38 -11.36 -3.03
C TYR A 131 -1.64 -10.83 -4.26
N PHE A 132 -0.32 -10.99 -4.27
CA PHE A 132 0.53 -10.64 -5.39
C PHE A 132 0.87 -11.90 -6.15
N LEU A 133 0.44 -12.01 -7.41
CA LEU A 133 0.67 -13.19 -8.22
C LEU A 133 1.52 -12.88 -9.47
N SER A 134 2.27 -13.88 -9.93
CA SER A 134 2.88 -13.89 -11.26
C SER A 134 1.79 -13.88 -12.35
N PRO A 135 2.15 -13.54 -13.61
CA PRO A 135 1.24 -13.70 -14.75
C PRO A 135 0.69 -15.13 -14.93
N GLU A 136 1.40 -16.13 -14.41
CA GLU A 136 1.04 -17.54 -14.43
C GLU A 136 0.17 -17.97 -13.23
N GLY A 137 0.07 -17.11 -12.20
CA GLY A 137 -0.70 -17.36 -10.99
C GLY A 137 0.12 -17.83 -9.79
N ASP A 138 1.45 -17.83 -9.87
CA ASP A 138 2.32 -18.17 -8.76
C ASP A 138 2.28 -17.08 -7.68
N LEU A 139 2.20 -17.47 -6.41
CA LEU A 139 2.16 -16.53 -5.30
C LEU A 139 3.53 -15.91 -5.03
N TYR A 140 3.64 -14.59 -5.17
CA TYR A 140 4.82 -13.82 -4.75
C TYR A 140 4.73 -13.34 -3.30
N GLY A 141 3.52 -13.08 -2.81
CA GLY A 141 3.33 -12.65 -1.42
C GLY A 141 1.89 -12.32 -1.08
N VAL A 142 1.64 -12.20 0.22
CA VAL A 142 0.34 -11.85 0.81
C VAL A 142 0.52 -10.67 1.75
N PHE A 143 -0.25 -9.61 1.52
CA PHE A 143 -0.47 -8.58 2.53
C PHE A 143 -1.62 -9.00 3.44
N GLY A 144 -1.44 -8.82 4.76
CA GLY A 144 -2.40 -9.27 5.77
C GLY A 144 -2.23 -10.76 6.13
N GLY A 145 -1.00 -11.27 5.99
CA GLY A 145 -0.66 -12.64 6.36
C GLY A 145 -0.12 -12.82 7.77
N LYS A 146 0.00 -14.09 8.18
CA LYS A 146 0.64 -14.53 9.43
C LYS A 146 2.11 -14.83 9.24
#